data_AF-A0AAV9IWK5-F1
#
_entry.id   AF-A0AAV9IWK5-F1
#
_cell.length_a   1.000
_cell.length_b   1.000
_cell.length_c   1.000
_cell.angle_alpha   90.00
_cell.angle_beta   90.00
_cell.angle_gamma   90.00
#
_symmetry.space_group_name_H-M   'P 1'
#
loop_
_entity.id
_entity.type
_entity.pdbx_description
1 polymer ?
#
loop_
_entity_poly.entity_id
_entity_poly.type
_entity_poly.pdbx_seq_one_letter_code
_entity_poly.pdbx_strand_id
1 'polypeptide(L)' 'MPPKPKLHLKGQIEYFISPYEQRLFADWLDPRLVLNKVRRKVSENAKDVLPGLTLLVGTIYLGDKIHEDEIKRARY' A
#
# COMPACT_ATOMS: atom_id res chain seq x y z
N MET A 1 20.90 16.25 10.51
CA MET A 1 20.89 14.78 10.35
C MET A 1 22.23 14.26 10.82
N PRO A 2 22.28 13.29 11.74
CA PRO A 2 23.57 12.72 12.16
C PRO A 2 24.19 11.95 10.98
N PRO A 3 25.50 12.11 10.72
CA PRO A 3 26.18 11.40 9.64
C PRO A 3 26.18 9.91 9.94
N LYS A 4 25.63 9.10 9.02
CA LYS A 4 25.66 7.64 9.15
C LYS A 4 27.12 7.17 9.12
N PRO A 5 27.58 6.34 10.07
CA PRO A 5 28.93 5.81 10.05
C PRO A 5 29.13 4.98 8.79
N LYS A 6 30.21 5.26 8.04
CA LYS A 6 30.63 4.45 6.90
C LYS A 6 31.18 3.12 7.44
N LEU A 7 30.29 2.16 7.66
CA LEU A 7 30.67 0.76 7.87
C LEU A 7 31.17 0.21 6.53
N HIS A 8 32.49 0.02 6.40
CA HIS A 8 33.07 -0.68 5.27
C HIS A 8 32.87 -2.19 5.50
N LEU A 9 31.78 -2.72 4.93
CA LEU A 9 31.49 -4.15 4.97
C LEU A 9 32.53 -4.91 4.14
N LYS A 10 33.36 -5.73 4.80
CA LYS A 10 34.30 -6.63 4.11
C LYS A 10 33.55 -7.86 3.57
N GLY A 11 33.74 -8.18 2.29
CA GLY A 11 33.20 -9.39 1.67
C GLY A 11 31.95 -9.19 0.79
N GLN A 12 31.43 -7.97 0.66
CA GLN A 12 30.34 -7.65 -0.25
C GLN A 12 30.90 -7.18 -1.59
N ILE A 13 30.70 -7.97 -2.65
CA ILE A 13 31.03 -7.60 -4.03
C ILE A 13 29.72 -7.23 -4.70
N GLU A 14 29.59 -5.97 -5.11
CA GLU A 14 28.39 -5.46 -5.79
C GLU A 14 28.68 -5.30 -7.28
N TYR A 15 27.82 -5.87 -8.11
CA TYR A 15 27.90 -5.73 -9.56
C TYR A 15 26.92 -4.65 -10.00
N PHE A 16 27.43 -3.70 -10.77
CA PHE A 16 26.63 -2.61 -11.33
C PHE A 16 26.75 -2.63 -12.84
N ILE A 17 25.60 -2.44 -13.50
CA ILE A 17 25.52 -2.24 -14.95
C ILE A 17 25.35 -0.73 -15.17
N SER A 18 25.94 -0.19 -16.24
CA SER A 18 25.80 1.24 -16.53
C SER A 18 24.32 1.60 -16.76
N PRO A 19 23.82 2.76 -16.29
CA PRO A 19 22.40 3.13 -16.45
C PRO A 19 21.94 3.21 -17.91
N TYR A 20 22.86 3.43 -18.85
CA TYR A 20 22.58 3.52 -20.28
C TYR A 20 22.37 2.16 -20.94
N GLU A 21 22.88 1.09 -20.34
CA GLU A 21 22.70 -0.29 -20.79
C GLU A 21 21.47 -0.95 -20.13
N GLN A 22 20.89 -0.30 -19.13
CA GLN A 22 19.72 -0.80 -18.40
C GLN A 22 18.42 -0.47 -19.11
N ARG A 23 17.50 -1.44 -19.12
CA ARG A 23 16.11 -1.20 -19.55
C ARG A 23 15.32 -0.55 -18.41
N LEU A 24 15.23 0.77 -18.42
CA LEU A 24 14.63 1.59 -17.35
C LEU A 24 13.19 1.18 -16.94
N PHE A 25 12.42 0.58 -17.85
CA PHE A 25 11.02 0.21 -17.61
C PHE A 25 10.71 -1.28 -17.84
N ALA A 26 11.72 -2.14 -17.97
CA ALA A 26 11.48 -3.56 -18.23
C ALA A 26 10.57 -4.21 -17.17
N ASP A 27 10.75 -3.83 -15.91
CA ASP A 27 9.97 -4.34 -14.77
C ASP A 27 8.53 -3.81 -14.68
N TRP A 28 8.24 -2.67 -15.32
CA TRP A 28 6.91 -2.04 -15.32
C TRP A 28 6.04 -2.54 -16.47
N LEU A 29 6.68 -2.98 -17.56
CA LEU A 29 6.00 -3.46 -18.77
C LEU A 29 5.76 -4.98 -18.75
N ASP A 30 6.27 -5.72 -17.76
CA ASP A 30 5.92 -7.12 -17.57
C ASP A 30 4.67 -7.26 -16.68
N PRO A 31 3.49 -7.57 -17.27
CA PRO A 31 2.25 -7.63 -16.53
C PRO A 31 2.26 -8.72 -15.45
N ARG A 32 2.97 -9.85 -15.65
CA ARG A 32 3.03 -10.92 -14.63
C ARG A 32 3.80 -10.47 -13.40
N LEU A 33 4.89 -9.74 -13.64
CA LEU A 33 5.78 -9.25 -12.60
C LEU A 33 5.13 -8.11 -11.79
N VAL A 34 4.44 -7.20 -12.47
CA VAL A 34 3.64 -6.13 -11.84
C VAL A 34 2.50 -6.72 -11.01
N LEU A 35 1.71 -7.66 -11.56
CA LEU A 35 0.61 -8.29 -10.84
C LEU A 35 1.10 -9.00 -9.57
N ASN A 36 2.22 -9.70 -9.63
CA ASN A 36 2.81 -10.35 -8.46
C ASN A 36 3.30 -9.34 -7.41
N LYS A 37 3.93 -8.23 -7.84
CA LYS A 37 4.34 -7.14 -6.93
C LYS A 37 3.13 -6.50 -6.26
N VAL A 38 2.06 -6.21 -7.00
CA VAL A 38 0.80 -5.66 -6.48
C VAL A 38 0.16 -6.64 -5.50
N ARG A 39 0.00 -7.92 -5.89
CA ARG A 39 -0.57 -8.96 -5.02
C ARG A 39 0.19 -9.08 -3.70
N ARG A 40 1.53 -9.11 -3.76
CA ARG A 40 2.38 -9.16 -2.56
C ARG A 40 2.15 -7.93 -1.68
N LYS A 41 2.15 -6.74 -2.28
CA LYS A 41 1.98 -5.48 -1.53
C LYS A 41 0.60 -5.36 -0.88
N VAL A 42 -0.45 -5.77 -1.59
CA VAL A 42 -1.81 -5.84 -1.05
C VAL A 42 -1.87 -6.86 0.07
N SER A 43 -1.29 -8.06 -0.10
CA SER A 43 -1.28 -9.08 0.95
C SER A 43 -0.54 -8.67 2.21
N GLU A 44 0.56 -7.92 2.09
CA GLU A 44 1.31 -7.40 3.23
C GLU A 44 0.50 -6.33 3.98
N ASN A 45 -0.08 -5.38 3.25
CA ASN A 45 -0.75 -4.23 3.85
C ASN A 45 -2.22 -4.50 4.23
N ALA A 46 -2.86 -5.53 3.66
CA ALA A 46 -4.28 -5.79 3.86
C ALA A 46 -4.63 -6.02 5.34
N LYS A 47 -3.77 -6.68 6.10
CA LYS A 47 -4.01 -6.93 7.53
C LYS A 47 -4.06 -5.64 8.36
N ASP A 48 -3.27 -4.65 7.98
CA ASP A 48 -3.19 -3.38 8.70
C ASP A 48 -4.27 -2.39 8.25
N VAL A 49 -4.64 -2.43 6.96
CA VAL A 49 -5.59 -1.48 6.37
C VAL A 49 -7.05 -1.93 6.49
N LEU A 50 -7.33 -3.23 6.33
CA LEU A 50 -8.71 -3.74 6.34
C LEU A 50 -9.47 -3.41 7.62
N PRO A 51 -8.92 -3.58 8.84
CA PRO A 51 -9.67 -3.30 10.06
C PRO A 51 -10.11 -1.83 10.15
N GLY A 52 -9.21 -0.89 9.83
CA GLY A 52 -9.52 0.53 9.83
C GLY A 52 -10.56 0.89 8.75
N LEU A 53 -10.43 0.31 7.56
CA LEU A 53 -11.37 0.54 6.47
C LEU A 53 -12.77 -0.02 6.80
N THR A 54 -12.84 -1.22 7.37
CA THR A 54 -14.10 -1.85 7.79
C THR A 54 -14.79 -1.05 8.88
N LEU A 55 -14.05 -0.56 9.88
CA LEU A 55 -14.60 0.30 10.92
C LEU A 55 -15.13 1.61 10.35
N LEU A 56 -14.37 2.28 9.48
CA LEU A 56 -14.80 3.52 8.84
C LEU A 56 -16.11 3.32 8.05
N VAL A 57 -16.13 2.34 7.15
CA VAL A 57 -17.33 2.03 6.34
C VAL A 57 -18.51 1.66 7.23
N GLY A 58 -18.30 0.86 8.27
CA GLY A 58 -19.34 0.50 9.23
C GLY A 58 -19.91 1.70 9.98
N THR A 59 -19.05 2.62 10.43
CA THR A 59 -19.50 3.84 11.14
C THR A 59 -20.29 4.79 10.24
N ILE A 60 -19.86 4.98 8.99
CA ILE A 60 -20.59 5.80 8.02
C ILE A 60 -21.97 5.19 7.75
N TYR A 61 -22.02 3.88 7.48
CA TYR A 61 -23.27 3.18 7.21
C TYR A 61 -24.27 3.25 8.39
N LEU A 62 -23.78 3.05 9.62
CA LEU A 62 -24.63 3.17 10.80
C LEU A 62 -25.13 4.60 11.01
N GLY A 63 -24.28 5.61 10.78
CA GLY A 63 -24.65 7.02 10.86
C GLY A 63 -25.78 7.36 9.89
N ASP A 64 -25.63 6.98 8.61
CA ASP A 64 -26.65 7.20 7.58
C ASP A 64 -27.97 6.51 7.95
N LYS A 65 -27.90 5.27 8.43
CA LYS A 65 -29.09 4.51 8.82
C LYS A 65 -29.85 5.17 9.98
N ILE A 66 -29.13 5.59 11.02
CA ILE A 66 -29.73 6.29 12.16
C ILE A 66 -30.35 7.61 11.70
N HIS A 67 -29.65 8.36 10.86
CA HIS A 67 -30.14 9.63 10.34
C HIS A 67 -31.44 9.47 9.53
N GLU A 68 -31.50 8.47 8.65
CA GLU A 68 -32.73 8.16 7.91
C GLU A 68 -33.88 7.74 8.83
N ASP A 69 -33.60 6.94 9.86
CA ASP A 69 -34.61 6.47 10.80
C ASP A 69 -35.16 7.63 11.65
N GLU A 70 -34.33 8.59 12.04
CA GLU A 70 -34.74 9.83 12.70
C GLU A 70 -35.60 10.72 11.79
N ILE A 71 -35.21 10.89 10.52
CA ILE A 71 -36.00 11.65 9.54
C ILE A 71 -37.38 11.02 9.35
N LYS A 72 -37.45 9.69 9.27
CA LYS A 72 -38.73 8.97 9.13
C LYS A 72 -39.61 9.18 10.36
N ARG A 73 -39.04 9.11 11.57
CA ARG A 73 -39.77 9.34 12.82
C ARG A 73 -40.23 10.78 13.01
N ALA A 74 -39.45 11.76 12.58
CA ALA A 74 -39.83 13.17 12.66
C ALA A 74 -40.91 13.59 11.64
N ARG A 75 -41.14 12.76 10.61
CA ARG A 75 -42.14 13.01 9.56
C ARG A 75 -43.54 12.48 9.93
N TYR A 76 -43.64 11.58 10.91
CA TYR A 76 -44.89 11.04 11.48
C TYR A 76 -45.14 11.62 12.87
#